data_AF-A0A7S1ZNW2-F1
#
_entry.id   AF-A0A7S1ZNW2-F1
#
_cell.length_a   1.000
_cell.length_b   1.000
_cell.length_c   1.000
_cell.angle_alpha   90.00
_cell.angle_beta   90.00
_cell.angle_gamma   90.00
#
_symmetry.space_group_name_H-M   'P 1'
#
loop_
_entity.id
_entity.type
_entity.pdbx_description
1 polymer ?
#
loop_
_entity_poly.entity_id
_entity_poly.type
_entity_poly.pdbx_seq_one_letter_code
_entity_poly.pdbx_strand_id
1 'polypeptide(L)'
;GGGNKSIMDKISSQFKGFDDTSRFVWEGTDEECERESERENEQEKEEENEYERMSAYCEVEWDYLSIFSSESTSQLSCDIRDISSIMHQHMSNKSVAQIDWSRKVFCTLNFMRTVQFSMELDNFLRVPDSFIWFPNGELLLLSEQESNKVLLLFQNDQSSRFKVGHYFGH
;
A
#
# COMPACT_ATOMS: atom_id res chain seq x y z
N GLY A 1 -37.03 -5.00 -42.68
CA GLY A 1 -36.01 -4.86 -43.73
C GLY A 1 -36.10 -3.47 -44.34
N GLY A 2 -34.95 -2.84 -44.60
CA GLY A 2 -34.83 -1.64 -45.43
C GLY A 2 -34.88 -0.31 -44.67
N GLY A 3 -33.73 0.16 -44.15
CA GLY A 3 -33.63 1.48 -43.49
C GLY A 3 -32.28 2.17 -43.55
N ASN A 4 -31.16 1.46 -43.78
CA ASN A 4 -29.81 2.04 -43.67
C ASN A 4 -29.04 2.21 -45.00
N LYS A 5 -29.70 2.06 -46.15
CA LYS A 5 -29.07 2.36 -47.47
C LYS A 5 -29.06 3.84 -47.83
N SER A 6 -29.87 4.67 -47.16
CA SER A 6 -30.11 6.07 -47.59
C SER A 6 -29.03 7.07 -47.15
N ILE A 7 -28.18 6.73 -46.18
CA ILE A 7 -27.16 7.66 -45.65
C ILE A 7 -25.86 7.58 -46.47
N MET A 8 -25.42 6.38 -46.83
CA MET A 8 -24.20 6.17 -47.64
C MET A 8 -24.32 6.72 -49.07
N ASP A 9 -25.51 6.65 -49.67
CA ASP A 9 -25.75 7.19 -51.01
C ASP A 9 -25.77 8.74 -51.02
N LYS A 10 -26.18 9.37 -49.90
CA LYS A 10 -26.12 10.83 -49.75
C LYS A 10 -24.68 11.34 -49.63
N ILE A 11 -23.82 10.62 -48.92
CA ILE A 11 -22.39 10.99 -48.78
C ILE A 11 -21.67 10.87 -50.12
N SER A 12 -21.98 9.83 -50.90
CA SER A 12 -21.36 9.61 -52.22
C SER A 12 -21.76 10.64 -53.29
N SER A 13 -22.94 11.24 -53.19
CA SER A 13 -23.41 12.22 -54.18
C SER A 13 -22.95 13.65 -53.92
N GLN A 14 -22.47 13.98 -52.72
CA GLN A 14 -21.92 15.30 -52.40
C GLN A 14 -20.44 15.48 -52.77
N PHE A 15 -19.71 14.40 -53.05
CA PHE A 15 -18.28 14.46 -53.39
C PHE A 15 -17.96 14.57 -54.89
N LYS A 16 -18.98 14.76 -55.75
CA LYS A 16 -18.77 15.10 -57.16
C LYS A 16 -18.63 16.60 -57.34
N GLY A 17 -17.50 17.12 -56.93
CA GLY A 17 -17.09 18.47 -57.30
C GLY A 17 -16.31 19.16 -56.21
N PHE A 18 -15.13 18.67 -55.87
CA PHE A 18 -14.08 19.55 -55.38
C PHE A 18 -12.71 18.92 -55.60
N ASP A 19 -12.03 19.52 -56.56
CA ASP A 19 -10.59 19.78 -56.67
C ASP A 19 -9.55 18.65 -56.70
N ASP A 20 -8.74 18.79 -57.74
CA ASP A 20 -7.58 18.03 -58.13
C ASP A 20 -6.38 18.52 -57.31
N THR A 21 -6.20 18.08 -56.06
CA THR A 21 -4.91 18.04 -55.32
C THR A 21 -5.13 17.38 -53.94
N SER A 22 -5.08 16.06 -53.84
CA SER A 22 -4.77 15.35 -52.58
C SER A 22 -4.82 13.83 -52.78
N ARG A 23 -3.76 13.28 -53.37
CA ARG A 23 -3.50 11.85 -53.33
C ARG A 23 -2.96 11.52 -51.94
N PHE A 24 -3.85 11.42 -50.94
CA PHE A 24 -3.50 10.85 -49.65
C PHE A 24 -3.26 9.35 -49.83
N VAL A 25 -2.01 8.94 -49.64
CA VAL A 25 -1.57 7.55 -49.60
C VAL A 25 -2.15 6.92 -48.32
N TRP A 26 -3.19 6.11 -48.49
CA TRP A 26 -3.88 5.34 -47.43
C TRP A 26 -3.45 3.87 -47.46
N GLU A 27 -2.17 3.59 -47.68
CA GLU A 27 -1.69 2.21 -47.89
C GLU A 27 -0.39 1.91 -47.12
N GLY A 28 -0.06 2.71 -46.10
CA GLY A 28 1.13 2.51 -45.25
C GLY A 28 0.89 2.60 -43.74
N THR A 29 -0.31 3.03 -43.30
CA THR A 29 -0.57 3.33 -41.89
C THR A 29 -1.08 2.13 -41.10
N ASP A 30 -1.76 1.18 -41.74
CA ASP A 30 -2.34 0.02 -41.03
C ASP A 30 -1.26 -1.02 -40.64
N GLU A 31 -0.31 -1.33 -41.53
CA GLU A 31 0.75 -2.29 -41.21
C GLU A 31 1.77 -1.77 -40.19
N GLU A 32 1.95 -0.44 -40.10
CA GLU A 32 2.82 0.17 -39.10
C GLU A 32 2.12 0.28 -37.74
N CYS A 33 0.81 0.57 -37.72
CA CYS A 33 -0.03 0.50 -36.52
C CYS A 33 -0.13 -0.92 -35.94
N GLU A 34 -0.35 -1.95 -36.76
CA GLU A 34 -0.42 -3.34 -36.27
C GLU A 34 0.94 -3.80 -35.73
N ARG A 35 2.05 -3.36 -36.35
CA ARG A 35 3.42 -3.67 -35.91
C ARG A 35 3.85 -2.91 -34.64
N GLU A 36 3.30 -1.73 -34.39
CA GLU A 36 3.51 -0.98 -33.14
C GLU A 36 2.70 -1.62 -31.99
N SER A 37 1.45 -2.00 -32.26
CA SER A 37 0.59 -2.74 -31.31
C SER A 37 1.21 -4.09 -30.88
N GLU A 38 1.83 -4.83 -31.81
CA GLU A 38 2.55 -6.07 -31.47
C GLU A 38 3.80 -5.83 -30.59
N ARG A 39 4.52 -4.72 -30.77
CA ARG A 39 5.67 -4.37 -29.92
C ARG A 39 5.27 -3.91 -28.53
N GLU A 40 4.14 -3.22 -28.39
CA GLU A 40 3.61 -2.83 -27.08
C GLU A 40 3.08 -4.06 -26.32
N ASN A 41 2.38 -4.98 -27.00
CA ASN A 41 1.84 -6.20 -26.37
C ASN A 41 2.92 -7.19 -25.88
N GLU A 42 4.12 -7.20 -26.47
CA GLU A 42 5.21 -8.10 -26.03
C GLU A 42 5.91 -7.63 -24.74
N GLN A 43 5.69 -6.39 -24.29
CA GLN A 43 6.44 -5.80 -23.18
C GLN A 43 5.71 -5.80 -21.83
N GLU A 44 4.40 -6.05 -21.79
CA GLU A 44 3.60 -6.10 -20.55
C GLU A 44 3.16 -7.53 -20.24
N LYS A 45 4.11 -8.38 -19.84
CA LYS A 45 3.78 -9.57 -19.05
C LYS A 45 3.68 -9.14 -17.59
N GLU A 46 2.51 -8.66 -17.20
CA GLU A 46 2.14 -8.59 -15.79
C GLU A 46 1.93 -10.04 -15.29
N GLU A 47 2.93 -10.58 -14.60
CA GLU A 47 2.79 -11.85 -13.88
C GLU A 47 1.88 -11.62 -12.66
N GLU A 48 0.58 -11.90 -12.82
CA GLU A 48 -0.36 -11.98 -11.70
C GLU A 48 -0.02 -13.20 -10.82
N ASN A 49 0.79 -12.98 -9.78
CA ASN A 49 1.06 -13.99 -8.77
C ASN A 49 -0.09 -14.03 -7.75
N GLU A 50 -0.93 -15.07 -7.82
CA GLU A 50 -1.94 -15.33 -6.80
C GLU A 50 -1.30 -16.01 -5.58
N TYR A 51 -1.22 -15.29 -4.47
CA TYR A 51 -0.67 -15.82 -3.20
C TYR A 51 -1.72 -16.63 -2.43
N GLU A 52 -1.27 -17.65 -1.70
CA GLU A 52 -2.14 -18.47 -0.85
C GLU A 52 -2.91 -17.62 0.18
N ARG A 53 -4.19 -17.98 0.40
CA ARG A 53 -5.05 -17.28 1.35
C ARG A 53 -4.55 -17.44 2.77
N MET A 54 -4.05 -16.35 3.35
CA MET A 54 -3.60 -16.30 4.74
C MET A 54 -4.77 -16.27 5.73
N SER A 55 -4.64 -16.97 6.85
CA SER A 55 -5.55 -16.85 7.99
C SER A 55 -5.13 -15.71 8.92
N ALA A 56 -6.12 -15.00 9.49
CA ALA A 56 -5.87 -13.96 10.46
C ALA A 56 -5.24 -14.55 11.74
N TYR A 57 -4.23 -13.86 12.27
CA TYR A 57 -3.61 -14.22 13.54
C TYR A 57 -4.51 -13.84 14.72
N CYS A 58 -4.64 -14.72 15.71
CA CYS A 58 -5.32 -14.39 16.96
C CYS A 58 -4.36 -13.61 17.87
N GLU A 59 -4.51 -12.28 17.88
CA GLU A 59 -3.67 -11.38 18.68
C GLU A 59 -3.85 -11.54 20.18
N VAL A 60 -2.78 -11.30 20.94
CA VAL A 60 -2.79 -11.35 22.40
C VAL A 60 -3.11 -9.97 22.95
N GLU A 61 -4.18 -9.87 23.74
CA GLU A 61 -4.53 -8.62 24.42
C GLU A 61 -3.59 -8.31 25.57
N TRP A 62 -3.34 -7.01 25.78
CA TRP A 62 -2.55 -6.49 26.88
C TRP A 62 -3.20 -5.24 27.47
N ASP A 63 -2.67 -4.72 28.58
CA ASP A 63 -3.24 -3.56 29.26
C ASP A 63 -2.94 -2.26 28.49
N TYR A 64 -3.80 -1.92 27.54
CA TYR A 64 -3.68 -0.68 26.74
C TYR A 64 -3.78 0.59 27.60
N LEU A 65 -4.42 0.56 28.77
CA LEU A 65 -4.49 1.73 29.64
C LEU A 65 -3.12 2.10 30.21
N SER A 66 -2.19 1.13 30.29
CA SER A 66 -0.81 1.37 30.74
C SER A 66 -0.05 2.36 29.84
N ILE A 67 -0.49 2.59 28.59
CA ILE A 67 0.09 3.60 27.69
C ILE A 67 0.10 4.98 28.36
N PHE A 68 -1.03 5.37 28.96
CA PHE A 68 -1.23 6.71 29.49
C PHE A 68 -0.50 6.97 30.82
N SER A 69 -0.11 5.91 31.52
CA SER A 69 0.70 5.99 32.76
C SER A 69 2.20 5.83 32.50
N SER A 70 2.59 5.33 31.32
CA SER A 70 3.98 5.04 30.95
C SER A 70 4.66 6.23 30.26
N GLU A 71 5.95 6.41 30.53
CA GLU A 71 6.80 7.42 29.87
C GLU A 71 7.66 6.83 28.75
N SER A 72 7.76 5.50 28.69
CA SER A 72 8.57 4.71 27.75
C SER A 72 7.86 3.42 27.37
N THR A 73 8.20 2.88 26.20
CA THR A 73 7.71 1.57 25.75
C THR A 73 8.07 0.45 26.73
N SER A 74 9.25 0.51 27.37
CA SER A 74 9.71 -0.54 28.29
C SER A 74 8.85 -0.72 29.55
N GLN A 75 7.94 0.20 29.83
CA GLN A 75 7.05 0.16 31.00
C GLN A 75 5.72 -0.54 30.70
N LEU A 76 5.45 -0.85 29.43
CA LEU A 76 4.24 -1.56 29.03
C LEU A 76 4.34 -3.04 29.40
N SER A 77 3.19 -3.68 29.61
CA SER A 77 3.10 -5.08 29.99
C SER A 77 3.24 -6.07 28.81
N CYS A 78 3.48 -5.57 27.59
CA CYS A 78 3.52 -6.37 26.37
C CYS A 78 4.95 -6.62 25.89
N ASP A 79 5.10 -7.63 25.03
CA ASP A 79 6.39 -7.91 24.41
C ASP A 79 6.70 -6.89 23.33
N ILE A 80 7.76 -6.12 23.56
CA ILE A 80 8.21 -5.05 22.67
C ILE A 80 9.57 -5.39 22.10
N ARG A 81 9.73 -5.12 20.81
CA ARG A 81 10.95 -5.34 20.05
C ARG A 81 11.34 -4.08 19.32
N ASP A 82 12.65 -3.85 19.24
CA ASP A 82 13.22 -2.77 18.44
C ASP A 82 13.14 -3.12 16.94
N ILE A 83 12.69 -2.17 16.12
CA ILE A 83 12.46 -2.42 14.70
C ILE A 83 13.76 -2.69 13.95
N SER A 84 14.88 -2.05 14.34
CA SER A 84 16.18 -2.28 13.72
C SER A 84 16.60 -3.73 13.90
N SER A 85 16.47 -4.26 15.12
CA SER A 85 16.76 -5.67 15.40
C SER A 85 15.92 -6.62 14.53
N ILE A 86 14.63 -6.32 14.34
CA ILE A 86 13.74 -7.16 13.54
C ILE A 86 14.14 -7.13 12.07
N MET A 87 14.31 -5.93 11.52
CA MET A 87 14.66 -5.73 10.11
C MET A 87 16.00 -6.36 9.78
N HIS A 88 16.99 -6.28 10.68
CA HIS A 88 18.28 -6.95 10.47
C HIS A 88 18.21 -8.49 10.54
N GLN A 89 17.30 -9.04 11.35
CA GLN A 89 17.24 -10.49 11.60
C GLN A 89 16.32 -11.23 10.64
N HIS A 90 15.21 -10.62 10.25
CA HIS A 90 14.12 -11.31 9.55
C HIS A 90 13.95 -10.86 8.10
N MET A 91 14.42 -9.68 7.70
CA MET A 91 14.24 -9.18 6.34
C MET A 91 15.16 -9.92 5.35
N SER A 92 14.58 -10.60 4.36
CA SER A 92 15.35 -11.28 3.31
C SER A 92 15.93 -10.29 2.29
N ASN A 93 15.26 -9.15 2.07
CA ASN A 93 15.76 -8.09 1.21
C ASN A 93 16.90 -7.33 1.91
N LYS A 94 18.14 -7.61 1.45
CA LYS A 94 19.36 -7.04 2.02
C LYS A 94 19.41 -5.51 1.97
N SER A 95 18.82 -4.88 0.95
CA SER A 95 18.83 -3.43 0.80
C SER A 95 18.01 -2.76 1.91
N VAL A 96 16.85 -3.32 2.23
CA VAL A 96 15.99 -2.83 3.32
C VAL A 96 16.57 -3.20 4.69
N ALA A 97 17.15 -4.41 4.81
CA ALA A 97 17.82 -4.87 6.02
C ALA A 97 19.03 -3.99 6.39
N GLN A 98 19.65 -3.27 5.45
CA GLN A 98 20.83 -2.43 5.69
C GLN A 98 20.51 -0.96 5.99
N ILE A 99 19.24 -0.57 5.98
CA ILE A 99 18.83 0.78 6.37
C ILE A 99 19.22 1.02 7.83
N ASP A 100 19.71 2.21 8.14
CA ASP A 100 19.99 2.65 9.51
C ASP A 100 18.68 3.00 10.23
N TRP A 101 17.96 1.96 10.65
CA TRP A 101 16.69 2.08 11.34
C TRP A 101 16.86 2.78 12.70
N SER A 102 15.92 3.67 13.03
CA SER A 102 15.94 4.39 14.30
C SER A 102 15.82 3.45 15.50
N ARG A 103 16.73 3.58 16.47
CA ARG A 103 16.72 2.85 17.76
C ARG A 103 15.63 3.30 18.73
N LYS A 104 14.80 4.26 18.32
CA LYS A 104 13.66 4.75 19.09
C LYS A 104 12.33 4.23 18.57
N VAL A 105 12.36 3.39 17.54
CA VAL A 105 11.15 2.80 16.95
C VAL A 105 11.05 1.35 17.38
N PHE A 106 9.93 1.05 18.01
CA PHE A 106 9.61 -0.25 18.57
C PHE A 106 8.31 -0.76 17.97
N CYS A 107 8.07 -2.06 18.08
CA CYS A 107 6.79 -2.65 17.73
C CYS A 107 6.37 -3.72 18.74
N THR A 108 5.06 -3.95 18.82
CA THR A 108 4.50 -5.07 19.59
C THR A 108 4.77 -6.40 18.88
N LEU A 109 4.70 -7.50 19.63
CA LEU A 109 4.71 -8.84 19.04
C LEU A 109 3.53 -9.05 18.08
N ASN A 110 2.35 -8.46 18.37
CA ASN A 110 1.19 -8.53 17.50
C ASN A 110 1.48 -7.89 16.14
N PHE A 111 2.10 -6.70 16.13
CA PHE A 111 2.57 -6.06 14.90
C PHE A 111 3.58 -6.92 14.15
N MET A 112 4.54 -7.54 14.84
CA MET A 112 5.49 -8.44 14.16
C MET A 112 4.82 -9.61 13.46
N ARG A 113 3.68 -10.09 13.97
CA ARG A 113 2.93 -11.21 13.36
C ARG A 113 2.17 -10.77 12.11
N THR A 114 1.85 -9.49 11.96
CA THR A 114 1.25 -8.96 10.73
C THR A 114 2.29 -8.75 9.63
N VAL A 115 3.54 -8.41 10.01
CA VAL A 115 4.67 -8.32 9.09
C VAL A 115 5.22 -9.73 8.85
N GLN A 116 4.66 -10.44 7.87
CA GLN A 116 5.18 -11.74 7.47
C GLN A 116 6.53 -11.59 6.76
N PHE A 117 7.59 -12.03 7.43
CA PHE A 117 8.92 -12.11 6.85
C PHE A 117 9.07 -13.42 6.04
N SER A 118 8.52 -13.44 4.83
CA SER A 118 8.70 -14.55 3.89
C SER A 118 9.39 -14.03 2.64
N MET A 119 10.28 -14.85 2.04
CA MET A 119 11.20 -14.42 0.98
C MET A 119 10.50 -13.78 -0.24
N GLU A 120 9.21 -14.02 -0.42
CA GLU A 120 8.41 -13.47 -1.53
C GLU A 120 7.59 -12.24 -1.12
N LEU A 121 7.16 -12.14 0.15
CA LEU A 121 6.29 -11.06 0.64
C LEU A 121 7.06 -9.86 1.20
N ASP A 122 8.36 -10.02 1.48
CA ASP A 122 9.24 -8.96 1.97
C ASP A 122 9.33 -7.74 1.02
N ASN A 123 9.02 -7.90 -0.27
CA ASN A 123 9.00 -6.76 -1.19
C ASN A 123 7.73 -5.90 -1.04
N PHE A 124 6.72 -6.39 -0.32
CA PHE A 124 5.42 -5.73 -0.13
C PHE A 124 5.27 -5.16 1.29
N LEU A 125 6.36 -4.63 1.87
CA LEU A 125 6.28 -3.95 3.16
C LEU A 125 5.23 -2.84 3.09
N ARG A 126 4.23 -2.94 3.96
CA ARG A 126 3.22 -1.91 4.13
C ARG A 126 3.75 -0.84 5.09
N VAL A 127 3.42 0.42 4.80
CA VAL A 127 3.63 1.51 5.77
C VAL A 127 2.79 1.19 7.01
N PRO A 128 3.35 1.26 8.24
CA PRO A 128 2.56 1.08 9.44
C PRO A 128 1.44 2.12 9.47
N ASP A 129 0.19 1.66 9.57
CA ASP A 129 -0.96 2.56 9.54
C ASP A 129 -1.14 3.29 10.88
N SER A 130 -0.44 2.91 11.94
CA SER A 130 -0.70 3.43 13.27
C SER A 130 0.48 3.33 14.22
N PHE A 131 0.58 4.31 15.13
CA PHE A 131 1.64 4.37 16.11
C PHE A 131 1.27 5.19 17.34
N ILE A 132 2.01 4.95 18.43
CA ILE A 132 2.00 5.77 19.64
C ILE A 132 3.36 6.43 19.81
N TRP A 133 3.36 7.73 20.02
CA TRP A 133 4.52 8.49 20.43
C TRP A 133 4.52 8.67 21.95
N PHE A 134 5.64 8.32 22.60
CA PHE A 134 5.83 8.46 24.04
C PHE A 134 6.57 9.77 24.39
N PRO A 135 6.38 10.31 25.62
CA PRO A 135 7.03 11.56 26.04
C PRO A 135 8.57 11.56 25.95
N ASN A 136 9.20 10.39 26.10
CA ASN A 136 10.66 10.23 25.96
C ASN A 136 11.15 10.24 24.49
N GLY A 137 10.24 10.36 23.52
CA GLY A 137 10.50 10.37 22.09
C GLY A 137 10.63 8.98 21.46
N GLU A 138 10.19 7.93 22.15
CA GLU A 138 10.04 6.60 21.58
C GLU A 138 8.73 6.48 20.80
N LEU A 139 8.74 5.68 19.76
CA LEU A 139 7.60 5.41 18.88
C LEU A 139 7.29 3.92 18.92
N LEU A 140 6.04 3.57 19.17
CA LEU A 140 5.55 2.18 19.19
C LEU A 140 4.59 1.95 18.02
N LEU A 141 4.94 1.01 17.15
CA LEU A 141 4.10 0.52 16.06
C LEU A 141 3.13 -0.54 16.60
N LEU A 142 1.88 -0.45 16.15
CA LEU A 142 0.77 -1.29 16.60
C LEU A 142 0.18 -2.08 15.44
N SER A 143 -0.38 -3.26 15.71
CA SER A 143 -1.23 -3.94 14.74
C SER A 143 -2.52 -3.15 14.48
N GLU A 144 -3.21 -3.44 13.38
CA GLU A 144 -4.51 -2.81 13.07
C GLU A 144 -5.53 -3.06 14.19
N GLN A 145 -5.56 -4.26 14.77
CA GLN A 145 -6.51 -4.59 15.83
C GLN A 145 -6.17 -3.90 17.16
N GLU A 146 -4.89 -3.79 17.53
CA GLU A 146 -4.45 -3.00 18.69
C GLU A 146 -4.83 -1.53 18.51
N SER A 147 -4.63 -1.01 17.31
CA SER A 147 -4.89 0.40 16.96
C SER A 147 -6.34 0.77 17.13
N ASN A 148 -7.25 -0.11 16.72
CA ASN A 148 -8.69 0.09 16.92
C ASN A 148 -9.05 0.20 18.40
N LYS A 149 -8.43 -0.62 19.26
CA LYS A 149 -8.67 -0.58 20.71
C LYS A 149 -8.07 0.66 21.35
N VAL A 150 -6.83 0.99 20.98
CA VAL A 150 -6.12 2.17 21.49
C VAL A 150 -6.80 3.46 21.06
N LEU A 151 -7.25 3.58 19.81
CA LEU A 151 -7.99 4.73 19.30
C LEU A 151 -9.23 5.03 20.15
N LEU A 152 -10.00 4.00 20.50
CA LEU A 152 -11.18 4.17 21.38
C LEU A 152 -10.79 4.73 22.74
N LEU A 153 -9.64 4.33 23.29
CA LEU A 153 -9.14 4.89 24.54
C LEU A 153 -8.80 6.37 24.37
N PHE A 154 -8.02 6.74 23.35
CA PHE A 154 -7.69 8.15 23.07
C PHE A 154 -8.92 9.03 22.80
N GLN A 155 -9.96 8.49 22.15
CA GLN A 155 -11.21 9.21 21.90
C GLN A 155 -12.02 9.42 23.18
N ASN A 156 -12.18 8.37 24.00
CA ASN A 156 -12.87 8.46 25.28
C ASN A 156 -12.10 9.37 26.27
N ASP A 157 -10.78 9.41 26.13
CA ASP A 157 -9.88 10.09 27.05
C ASP A 157 -9.73 11.59 26.83
N GLN A 158 -10.13 12.11 25.66
CA GLN A 158 -10.20 13.56 25.38
C GLN A 158 -11.11 14.33 26.38
N SER A 159 -11.81 13.62 27.27
CA SER A 159 -12.71 14.16 28.27
C SER A 159 -12.07 14.39 29.66
N SER A 160 -11.00 13.69 30.09
CA SER A 160 -10.26 14.02 31.33
C SER A 160 -8.98 13.18 31.63
N ARG A 161 -7.87 13.89 31.94
CA ARG A 161 -6.80 13.52 32.91
C ARG A 161 -5.75 12.43 32.55
N PHE A 162 -5.03 12.53 31.44
CA PHE A 162 -3.73 11.83 31.31
C PHE A 162 -2.60 12.75 30.84
N LYS A 163 -1.35 12.32 31.11
CA LYS A 163 -0.13 13.14 31.02
C LYS A 163 0.00 13.77 29.63
N VAL A 164 0.28 15.07 29.60
CA VAL A 164 0.70 15.79 28.40
C VAL A 164 1.94 15.09 27.81
N GLY A 165 1.86 14.59 26.57
CA GLY A 165 3.03 14.10 25.84
C GLY A 165 2.85 12.86 24.98
N HIS A 166 1.74 12.12 25.15
CA HIS A 166 1.43 10.99 24.26
C HIS A 166 0.67 11.44 23.03
N TYR A 167 1.05 10.92 21.86
CA TYR A 167 0.35 11.17 20.60
C TYR A 167 0.02 9.85 19.91
N PHE A 168 -1.21 9.72 19.44
CA PHE A 168 -1.65 8.60 18.62
C PHE A 168 -1.77 9.07 17.17
N GLY A 169 -1.04 8.40 16.27
CA GLY A 169 -1.18 8.58 14.82
C GLY A 169 -1.89 7.37 14.22
N HIS A 170 -2.85 7.63 13.33
CA HIS A 170 -3.48 6.65 12.46
C HIS A 170 -3.75 7.27 11.09
#